data_AF-A0A9Y2ILE9-F1
#
_entry.id   AF-A0A9Y2ILE9-F1
#
_cell.length_a   1.000
_cell.length_b   1.000
_cell.length_c   1.000
_cell.angle_alpha   90.00
_cell.angle_beta   90.00
_cell.angle_gamma   90.00
#
_symmetry.space_group_name_H-M   'P 1'
#
loop_
_entity.id
_entity.type
_entity.pdbx_description
1 polymer ?
#
loop_
_entity_poly.entity_id
_entity_poly.type
_entity_poly.pdbx_seq_one_letter_code
_entity_poly.pdbx_strand_id
1 'polypeptide(L)'
;MRRMLTVAAAVLMAGTVVAAPAMAVSGGEPTPDGAAPWMVTVGFKGDEPLVQRESCGGALIAPDRVATAAHCLDHVDPTHFEVHLGGGTLSTDPGWIVPIEGWSINPGFRLIPSPQAPEDYSKASAADDVAVIKLAHPVFGIPTLPVATRAPKPGSTVDVYGHGLTRTPDPKDPLPALGDQLAHAQLEVIDDQACGQSFGSQDVIDGPSVLCTQAAATVCPGDSGGPLVQDGRLVGVVSFAGEVAGKQCGEPTANGFADAAALRSFLTQPRPPLAPMTRNEPTITGTKAAGNTLTCDAPKWTSGKPAKVDYAWYSNRVDPANGFEFYVPVEGATNPQLAVTPDLAAHKLNCGVTASTAGGTVVLYTDII
;
A
#
# COMPACT_ATOMS: atom_id res chain seq x y z
N MET A 1 7.23 -38.95 -69.01
CA MET A 1 6.84 -39.37 -67.64
C MET A 1 6.52 -38.11 -66.82
N ARG A 2 5.25 -37.90 -66.50
CA ARG A 2 4.73 -36.72 -65.75
C ARG A 2 5.15 -36.83 -64.29
N ARG A 3 5.83 -35.82 -63.75
CA ARG A 3 6.10 -35.70 -62.30
C ARG A 3 4.87 -35.11 -61.63
N MET A 4 4.17 -35.90 -60.80
CA MET A 4 3.09 -35.44 -59.94
C MET A 4 3.70 -34.71 -58.74
N LEU A 5 3.31 -33.45 -58.53
CA LEU A 5 3.55 -32.74 -57.26
C LEU A 5 2.53 -33.22 -56.23
N THR A 6 3.02 -33.76 -55.12
CA THR A 6 2.24 -34.04 -53.91
C THR A 6 2.22 -32.77 -53.05
N VAL A 7 1.06 -32.14 -52.90
CA VAL A 7 0.85 -31.03 -51.96
C VAL A 7 0.54 -31.65 -50.60
N ALA A 8 1.44 -31.50 -49.63
CA ALA A 8 1.19 -31.86 -48.25
C ALA A 8 0.33 -30.75 -47.60
N ALA A 9 -0.89 -31.08 -47.20
CA ALA A 9 -1.74 -30.19 -46.43
C ALA A 9 -1.23 -30.13 -44.98
N ALA A 10 -0.68 -28.99 -44.57
CA ALA A 10 -0.36 -28.72 -43.17
C ALA A 10 -1.66 -28.42 -42.41
N VAL A 11 -2.06 -29.34 -41.53
CA VAL A 11 -3.15 -29.11 -40.57
C VAL A 11 -2.59 -28.21 -39.47
N LEU A 12 -2.90 -26.91 -39.51
CA LEU A 12 -2.70 -26.02 -38.38
C LEU A 12 -3.72 -26.38 -37.30
N MET A 13 -3.28 -27.12 -36.28
CA MET A 13 -3.98 -27.20 -35.01
C MET A 13 -3.86 -25.85 -34.32
N ALA A 14 -4.88 -25.00 -34.48
CA ALA A 14 -5.04 -23.82 -33.65
C ALA A 14 -5.41 -24.28 -32.24
N GLY A 15 -4.40 -24.46 -31.38
CA GLY A 15 -4.62 -24.64 -29.95
C GLY A 15 -5.19 -23.33 -29.39
N THR A 16 -6.42 -23.37 -28.89
CA THR A 16 -6.94 -22.28 -28.06
C THR A 16 -6.16 -22.29 -26.75
N VAL A 17 -5.17 -21.41 -26.64
CA VAL A 17 -4.60 -21.05 -25.35
C VAL A 17 -5.70 -20.31 -24.60
N VAL A 18 -6.44 -21.03 -23.77
CA VAL A 18 -7.33 -20.41 -22.79
C VAL A 18 -6.39 -19.78 -21.77
N ALA A 19 -6.15 -18.46 -21.90
CA ALA A 19 -5.48 -17.71 -20.85
C ALA A 19 -6.30 -17.92 -19.56
N ALA A 20 -5.66 -18.42 -18.50
CA ALA A 20 -6.29 -18.50 -17.20
C ALA A 20 -6.76 -17.09 -16.81
N PRO A 21 -7.95 -16.92 -16.21
CA PRO A 21 -8.39 -15.61 -15.74
C PRO A 21 -7.33 -15.07 -14.77
N ALA A 22 -6.93 -13.81 -14.97
CA ALA A 22 -6.03 -13.14 -14.06
C ALA A 22 -6.81 -12.84 -12.77
N MET A 23 -6.29 -13.29 -11.63
CA MET A 23 -6.91 -13.17 -10.31
C MET A 23 -6.07 -12.27 -9.40
N ALA A 24 -6.69 -11.59 -8.44
CA ALA A 24 -5.99 -10.87 -7.36
C ALA A 24 -5.09 -11.82 -6.59
N VAL A 25 -4.06 -11.31 -5.90
CA VAL A 25 -2.89 -12.14 -5.54
C VAL A 25 -2.44 -12.88 -6.81
N SER A 26 -1.86 -12.15 -7.77
CA SER A 26 -1.59 -12.61 -9.14
C SER A 26 -1.31 -14.11 -9.26
N GLY A 27 -2.25 -14.85 -9.84
CA GLY A 27 -2.22 -16.32 -9.96
C GLY A 27 -2.99 -17.08 -8.87
N GLY A 28 -3.72 -16.37 -7.99
CA GLY A 28 -4.58 -16.94 -6.95
C GLY A 28 -5.93 -17.44 -7.47
N GLU A 29 -6.79 -17.82 -6.53
CA GLU A 29 -8.14 -18.34 -6.79
C GLU A 29 -9.21 -17.53 -6.04
N PRO A 30 -10.44 -17.39 -6.58
CA PRO A 30 -11.48 -16.63 -5.92
C PRO A 30 -11.85 -17.26 -4.56
N THR A 31 -12.02 -16.40 -3.56
CA THR A 31 -12.44 -16.82 -2.22
C THR A 31 -13.97 -16.95 -2.19
N PRO A 32 -14.52 -18.04 -1.60
CA PRO A 32 -15.96 -18.12 -1.36
C PRO A 32 -16.47 -16.98 -0.48
N ASP A 33 -17.68 -16.51 -0.74
CA ASP A 33 -18.29 -15.42 0.04
C ASP A 33 -18.23 -15.71 1.54
N GLY A 34 -17.72 -14.74 2.31
CA GLY A 34 -17.61 -14.82 3.76
C GLY A 34 -16.53 -15.77 4.29
N ALA A 35 -15.67 -16.35 3.45
CA ALA A 35 -14.58 -17.23 3.94
C ALA A 35 -13.44 -16.48 4.64
N ALA A 36 -13.28 -15.17 4.39
CA ALA A 36 -12.31 -14.30 5.06
C ALA A 36 -12.98 -13.03 5.63
N PRO A 37 -13.88 -13.16 6.62
CA PRO A 37 -14.70 -12.04 7.11
C PRO A 37 -13.88 -10.96 7.83
N TRP A 38 -12.65 -11.27 8.27
CA TRP A 38 -11.70 -10.33 8.85
C TRP A 38 -10.96 -9.48 7.82
N MET A 39 -11.11 -9.76 6.51
CA MET A 39 -10.44 -9.01 5.45
C MET A 39 -10.91 -7.56 5.46
N VAL A 40 -9.95 -6.65 5.40
CA VAL A 40 -10.17 -5.21 5.29
C VAL A 40 -9.55 -4.71 4.01
N THR A 41 -10.28 -3.84 3.32
CA THR A 41 -9.78 -3.05 2.20
C THR A 41 -9.63 -1.60 2.67
N VAL A 42 -8.43 -1.05 2.53
CA VAL A 42 -8.12 0.36 2.77
C VAL A 42 -8.20 1.07 1.43
N GLY A 43 -9.03 2.10 1.34
CA GLY A 43 -9.24 2.85 0.11
C GLY A 43 -9.22 4.36 0.33
N PHE A 44 -8.96 5.10 -0.73
CA PHE A 44 -9.14 6.55 -0.74
C PHE A 44 -10.62 6.88 -0.70
N LYS A 45 -11.06 7.87 0.09
CA LYS A 45 -12.45 8.35 0.08
C LYS A 45 -12.83 8.87 -1.30
N GLY A 46 -14.06 8.59 -1.71
CA GLY A 46 -14.63 9.11 -2.94
C GLY A 46 -15.90 8.37 -3.34
N ASP A 47 -16.58 8.90 -4.36
CA ASP A 47 -17.86 8.36 -4.83
C ASP A 47 -17.70 7.25 -5.89
N GLU A 48 -16.49 7.07 -6.42
CA GLU A 48 -16.19 6.01 -7.39
C GLU A 48 -16.28 4.61 -6.76
N PRO A 49 -16.45 3.53 -7.56
CA PRO A 49 -16.40 2.16 -7.07
C PRO A 49 -15.10 1.86 -6.30
N LEU A 50 -15.19 1.09 -5.20
CA LEU A 50 -14.05 0.81 -4.33
C LEU A 50 -12.90 0.12 -5.08
N VAL A 51 -13.19 -0.71 -6.09
CA VAL A 51 -12.18 -1.35 -6.95
C VAL A 51 -11.23 -0.35 -7.63
N GLN A 52 -11.64 0.93 -7.78
CA GLN A 52 -10.81 1.99 -8.39
C GLN A 52 -10.09 2.86 -7.35
N ARG A 53 -10.47 2.74 -6.08
CA ARG A 53 -9.97 3.57 -4.96
C ARG A 53 -9.19 2.76 -3.93
N GLU A 54 -9.21 1.43 -4.06
CA GLU A 54 -8.42 0.50 -3.27
C GLU A 54 -6.93 0.88 -3.33
N SER A 55 -6.27 0.81 -2.18
CA SER A 55 -4.87 1.17 -2.04
C SER A 55 -4.06 0.09 -1.32
N CYS A 56 -4.63 -0.51 -0.28
CA CYS A 56 -4.00 -1.55 0.51
C CYS A 56 -5.07 -2.49 1.11
N GLY A 57 -4.65 -3.67 1.52
CA GLY A 57 -5.38 -4.57 2.38
C GLY A 57 -5.15 -4.33 3.89
N GLY A 58 -5.81 -5.17 4.69
CA GLY A 58 -5.70 -5.21 6.13
C GLY A 58 -6.44 -6.39 6.74
N ALA A 59 -6.29 -6.58 8.05
CA ALA A 59 -7.00 -7.60 8.80
C ALA A 59 -7.54 -7.09 10.12
N LEU A 60 -8.82 -7.35 10.41
CA LEU A 60 -9.44 -7.04 11.69
C LEU A 60 -8.87 -7.95 12.79
N ILE A 61 -7.89 -7.46 13.56
CA ILE A 61 -7.19 -8.24 14.61
C ILE A 61 -7.83 -8.11 15.99
N ALA A 62 -8.66 -7.09 16.19
CA ALA A 62 -9.53 -6.90 17.35
C ALA A 62 -10.77 -6.11 16.90
N PRO A 63 -11.86 -6.06 17.70
CA PRO A 63 -13.09 -5.35 17.31
C PRO A 63 -12.87 -3.91 16.87
N ASP A 64 -11.81 -3.25 17.36
CA ASP A 64 -11.50 -1.86 17.09
C ASP A 64 -10.14 -1.64 16.40
N ARG A 65 -9.50 -2.70 15.88
CA ARG A 65 -8.14 -2.66 15.33
C ARG A 65 -8.00 -3.44 14.05
N VAL A 66 -7.43 -2.78 13.05
CA VAL A 66 -7.01 -3.39 11.79
C VAL A 66 -5.49 -3.38 11.73
N ALA A 67 -4.87 -4.53 11.49
CA ALA A 67 -3.46 -4.63 11.10
C ALA A 67 -3.34 -4.34 9.60
N THR A 68 -2.33 -3.57 9.22
CA THR A 68 -1.95 -3.29 7.83
C THR A 68 -0.44 -2.99 7.77
N ALA A 69 0.11 -2.70 6.60
CA ALA A 69 1.52 -2.34 6.46
C ALA A 69 1.75 -0.89 6.87
N ALA A 70 2.95 -0.58 7.40
CA ALA A 70 3.32 0.79 7.72
C ALA A 70 3.45 1.65 6.47
N HIS A 71 4.00 1.10 5.39
CA HIS A 71 4.17 1.84 4.13
C HIS A 71 2.84 2.29 3.50
N CYS A 72 1.72 1.66 3.85
CA CYS A 72 0.38 2.08 3.40
C CYS A 72 -0.06 3.42 4.02
N LEU A 73 0.47 3.77 5.20
CA LEU A 73 -0.01 4.89 6.04
C LEU A 73 1.08 5.91 6.37
N ASP A 74 2.32 5.64 6.00
CA ASP A 74 3.46 6.49 6.32
C ASP A 74 3.48 7.74 5.45
N HIS A 75 3.63 8.92 6.08
CA HIS A 75 3.67 10.23 5.42
C HIS A 75 2.43 10.58 4.55
N VAL A 76 1.28 9.91 4.74
CA VAL A 76 0.03 10.23 4.02
C VAL A 76 -0.95 11.02 4.87
N ASP A 77 -1.93 11.66 4.22
CA ASP A 77 -3.02 12.38 4.90
C ASP A 77 -4.13 11.40 5.32
N PRO A 78 -4.38 11.18 6.63
CA PRO A 78 -5.43 10.28 7.10
C PRO A 78 -6.85 10.69 6.73
N THR A 79 -7.09 11.96 6.39
CA THR A 79 -8.42 12.41 6.01
C THR A 79 -8.86 11.87 4.67
N HIS A 80 -7.93 11.43 3.83
CA HIS A 80 -8.19 10.86 2.51
C HIS A 80 -8.55 9.38 2.53
N PHE A 81 -8.48 8.69 3.67
CA PHE A 81 -8.66 7.23 3.72
C PHE A 81 -9.95 6.81 4.43
N GLU A 82 -10.48 5.67 4.00
CA GLU A 82 -11.55 4.91 4.63
C GLU A 82 -11.21 3.42 4.67
N VAL A 83 -11.85 2.68 5.57
CA VAL A 83 -11.71 1.23 5.66
C VAL A 83 -13.05 0.56 5.38
N HIS A 84 -12.98 -0.52 4.60
CA HIS A 84 -14.10 -1.37 4.22
C HIS A 84 -13.86 -2.76 4.78
N LEU A 85 -14.83 -3.27 5.53
CA LEU A 85 -14.70 -4.57 6.21
C LEU A 85 -15.62 -5.60 5.57
N GLY A 86 -15.05 -6.78 5.27
CA GLY A 86 -15.77 -7.95 4.77
C GLY A 86 -16.23 -7.85 3.31
N GLY A 87 -15.67 -6.94 2.52
CA GLY A 87 -15.99 -6.81 1.08
C GLY A 87 -15.52 -8.02 0.28
N GLY A 88 -16.45 -8.69 -0.41
CA GLY A 88 -16.14 -9.82 -1.29
C GLY A 88 -15.80 -9.39 -2.71
N THR A 89 -16.61 -8.48 -3.28
CA THR A 89 -16.43 -7.96 -4.64
C THR A 89 -16.50 -6.43 -4.61
N LEU A 90 -15.37 -5.75 -4.75
CA LEU A 90 -15.26 -4.32 -4.44
C LEU A 90 -16.19 -3.42 -5.29
N SER A 91 -16.54 -3.84 -6.50
CA SER A 91 -17.45 -3.11 -7.39
C SER A 91 -18.94 -3.21 -7.02
N THR A 92 -19.36 -4.27 -6.32
CA THR A 92 -20.78 -4.58 -6.10
C THR A 92 -21.15 -4.87 -4.63
N ASP A 93 -20.20 -5.38 -3.87
CA ASP A 93 -20.27 -5.62 -2.43
C ASP A 93 -18.95 -5.19 -1.75
N PRO A 94 -18.75 -3.87 -1.59
CA PRO A 94 -17.56 -3.32 -0.95
C PRO A 94 -17.51 -3.61 0.56
N GLY A 95 -18.56 -4.18 1.15
CA GLY A 95 -18.65 -4.39 2.60
C GLY A 95 -19.00 -3.12 3.37
N TRP A 96 -18.58 -3.06 4.63
CA TRP A 96 -19.02 -2.04 5.58
C TRP A 96 -17.97 -0.95 5.73
N ILE A 97 -18.35 0.30 5.45
CA ILE A 97 -17.50 1.46 5.74
C ILE A 97 -17.43 1.66 7.25
N VAL A 98 -16.22 1.61 7.81
CA VAL A 98 -15.98 1.87 9.24
C VAL A 98 -15.12 3.13 9.40
N PRO A 99 -15.54 4.13 10.19
CA PRO A 99 -14.75 5.34 10.37
C PRO A 99 -13.43 5.08 11.11
N ILE A 100 -12.37 5.77 10.70
CA ILE A 100 -11.03 5.72 11.32
C ILE A 100 -10.96 6.74 12.48
N GLU A 101 -10.50 6.30 13.65
CA GLU A 101 -10.12 7.18 14.78
C GLU A 101 -8.73 7.77 14.58
N GLY A 102 -7.83 6.95 14.03
CA GLY A 102 -6.46 7.27 13.67
C GLY A 102 -5.66 6.01 13.42
N TRP A 103 -4.35 6.13 13.25
CA TRP A 103 -3.46 4.99 13.08
C TRP A 103 -2.15 5.15 13.85
N SER A 104 -1.49 4.03 14.08
CA SER A 104 -0.16 3.94 14.67
C SER A 104 0.75 3.19 13.72
N ILE A 105 1.91 3.75 13.45
CA ILE A 105 2.99 3.12 12.68
C ILE A 105 4.00 2.52 13.67
N ASN A 106 4.55 1.36 13.35
CA ASN A 106 5.61 0.77 14.16
C ASN A 106 6.85 1.68 14.14
N PRO A 107 7.36 2.14 15.29
CA PRO A 107 8.52 3.03 15.33
C PRO A 107 9.82 2.41 14.78
N GLY A 108 9.87 1.09 14.62
CA GLY A 108 11.00 0.40 13.95
C GLY A 108 10.94 0.43 12.41
N PHE A 109 9.80 0.84 11.84
CA PHE A 109 9.58 0.82 10.40
C PHE A 109 10.68 1.58 9.66
N ARG A 110 11.28 0.91 8.66
CA ARG A 110 12.25 1.52 7.76
C ARG A 110 12.20 0.83 6.39
N LEU A 111 12.36 1.64 5.36
CA LEU A 111 12.63 1.15 4.02
C LEU A 111 14.08 0.68 3.92
N ILE A 112 14.28 -0.44 3.24
CA ILE A 112 15.59 -1.00 2.91
C ILE A 112 15.75 -0.92 1.38
N PRO A 113 16.69 -0.11 0.88
CA PRO A 113 16.87 0.13 -0.54
C PRO A 113 17.03 -1.15 -1.38
N SER A 114 16.39 -1.19 -2.55
CA SER A 114 16.59 -2.29 -3.51
C SER A 114 18.00 -2.24 -4.11
N PRO A 115 18.65 -3.40 -4.34
CA PRO A 115 19.94 -3.45 -5.01
C PRO A 115 19.86 -3.06 -6.49
N GLN A 116 18.69 -3.14 -7.11
CA GLN A 116 18.44 -2.80 -8.51
C GLN A 116 18.15 -1.31 -8.70
N ALA A 117 17.50 -0.68 -7.72
CA ALA A 117 17.16 0.74 -7.74
C ALA A 117 17.26 1.38 -6.34
N PRO A 118 18.48 1.65 -5.83
CA PRO A 118 18.67 2.12 -4.44
C PRO A 118 18.05 3.48 -4.13
N GLU A 119 17.82 4.31 -5.14
CA GLU A 119 17.23 5.65 -5.02
C GLU A 119 15.70 5.65 -5.24
N ASP A 120 15.13 4.53 -5.67
CA ASP A 120 13.70 4.38 -5.91
C ASP A 120 13.03 3.68 -4.72
N TYR A 121 12.43 4.48 -3.83
CA TYR A 121 11.73 3.97 -2.65
C TYR A 121 10.54 3.08 -3.00
N SER A 122 9.97 3.18 -4.21
CA SER A 122 8.89 2.28 -4.66
C SER A 122 9.38 0.86 -4.94
N LYS A 123 10.70 0.65 -4.96
CA LYS A 123 11.36 -0.65 -5.10
C LYS A 123 11.99 -1.11 -3.80
N ALA A 124 11.85 -0.37 -2.71
CA ALA A 124 12.45 -0.77 -1.44
C ALA A 124 11.73 -1.99 -0.85
N SER A 125 12.51 -2.84 -0.20
CA SER A 125 11.97 -3.76 0.81
C SER A 125 11.75 -2.99 2.12
N ALA A 126 11.22 -3.64 3.15
CA ALA A 126 11.00 -2.98 4.43
C ALA A 126 11.24 -3.90 5.61
N ALA A 127 11.53 -3.28 6.74
CA ALA A 127 11.61 -3.92 8.03
C ALA A 127 10.62 -3.30 9.00
N ASP A 128 10.14 -4.09 9.95
CA ASP A 128 9.15 -3.70 10.95
C ASP A 128 7.87 -3.08 10.33
N ASP A 129 7.53 -3.49 9.10
CA ASP A 129 6.49 -2.89 8.24
C ASP A 129 5.07 -3.28 8.66
N VAL A 130 4.67 -2.83 9.84
CA VAL A 130 3.32 -2.97 10.37
C VAL A 130 2.79 -1.65 10.94
N ALA A 131 1.50 -1.45 10.75
CA ALA A 131 0.73 -0.41 11.37
C ALA A 131 -0.61 -0.96 11.90
N VAL A 132 -1.21 -0.19 12.80
CA VAL A 132 -2.56 -0.45 13.32
C VAL A 132 -3.45 0.73 13.00
N ILE A 133 -4.51 0.50 12.23
CA ILE A 133 -5.62 1.44 12.11
C ILE A 133 -6.56 1.21 13.30
N LYS A 134 -6.79 2.27 14.07
CA LYS A 134 -7.76 2.31 15.16
C LYS A 134 -9.10 2.73 14.60
N LEU A 135 -10.11 1.87 14.75
CA LEU A 135 -11.48 2.17 14.35
C LEU A 135 -12.14 3.10 15.38
N ALA A 136 -12.95 4.04 14.89
CA ALA A 136 -13.69 5.00 15.71
C ALA A 136 -14.68 4.31 16.66
N HIS A 137 -15.22 3.17 16.25
CA HIS A 137 -16.09 2.34 17.07
C HIS A 137 -15.74 0.86 16.88
N PRO A 138 -15.83 0.04 17.94
CA PRO A 138 -15.68 -1.40 17.81
C PRO A 138 -16.76 -2.01 16.90
N VAL A 139 -16.34 -2.93 16.03
CA VAL A 139 -17.21 -3.73 15.19
C VAL A 139 -17.45 -5.08 15.86
N PHE A 140 -18.73 -5.45 16.00
CA PHE A 140 -19.15 -6.72 16.57
C PHE A 140 -19.87 -7.57 15.52
N GLY A 141 -19.88 -8.89 15.70
CA GLY A 141 -20.53 -9.82 14.77
C GLY A 141 -19.66 -10.25 13.59
N ILE A 142 -18.45 -9.69 13.46
CA ILE A 142 -17.45 -10.10 12.48
C ILE A 142 -16.29 -10.80 13.22
N PRO A 143 -15.93 -12.05 12.86
CA PRO A 143 -14.78 -12.73 13.44
C PRO A 143 -13.49 -11.95 13.23
N THR A 144 -12.73 -11.75 14.29
CA THR A 144 -11.38 -11.17 14.21
C THR A 144 -10.36 -12.23 13.86
N LEU A 145 -9.27 -11.84 13.20
CA LEU A 145 -8.11 -12.68 12.94
C LEU A 145 -7.03 -12.45 14.02
N PRO A 146 -6.94 -13.28 15.07
CA PRO A 146 -5.98 -13.06 16.14
C PRO A 146 -4.54 -13.17 15.63
N VAL A 147 -3.66 -12.30 16.13
CA VAL A 147 -2.22 -12.35 15.83
C VAL A 147 -1.60 -13.64 16.36
N ALA A 148 -0.85 -14.33 15.51
CA ALA A 148 -0.13 -15.55 15.87
C ALA A 148 0.91 -15.29 16.96
N THR A 149 1.15 -16.28 17.82
CA THR A 149 2.15 -16.18 18.89
C THR A 149 3.54 -16.68 18.47
N ARG A 150 3.63 -17.31 17.30
CA ARG A 150 4.86 -17.89 16.73
C ARG A 150 4.79 -17.78 15.22
N ALA A 151 5.94 -17.51 14.61
CA ALA A 151 6.10 -17.54 13.17
C ALA A 151 5.89 -18.97 12.63
N PRO A 152 5.37 -19.11 11.41
CA PRO A 152 5.40 -20.37 10.66
C PRO A 152 6.83 -20.87 10.49
N LYS A 153 6.99 -22.18 10.29
CA LYS A 153 8.30 -22.76 9.96
C LYS A 153 8.50 -22.78 8.44
N PRO A 154 9.75 -22.66 7.95
CA PRO A 154 10.06 -22.99 6.56
C PRO A 154 9.51 -24.36 6.15
N GLY A 155 8.96 -24.45 4.94
CA GLY A 155 8.26 -25.61 4.39
C GLY A 155 6.79 -25.75 4.81
N SER A 156 6.27 -24.86 5.67
CA SER A 156 4.84 -24.86 6.00
C SER A 156 4.00 -24.08 4.98
N THR A 157 2.76 -24.51 4.80
CA THR A 157 1.78 -23.84 3.93
C THR A 157 1.04 -22.75 4.69
N VAL A 158 0.82 -21.63 4.02
CA VAL A 158 0.10 -20.44 4.51
C VAL A 158 -0.79 -19.89 3.39
N ASP A 159 -1.86 -19.19 3.76
CA ASP A 159 -2.81 -18.59 2.81
C ASP A 159 -2.71 -17.06 2.85
N VAL A 160 -2.45 -16.43 1.71
CA VAL A 160 -2.55 -14.96 1.55
C VAL A 160 -3.91 -14.60 0.96
N TYR A 161 -4.46 -13.45 1.36
CA TYR A 161 -5.73 -12.93 0.84
C TYR A 161 -5.56 -11.48 0.38
N GLY A 162 -6.25 -11.11 -0.71
CA GLY A 162 -6.15 -9.75 -1.25
C GLY A 162 -7.10 -9.43 -2.39
N HIS A 163 -7.22 -8.13 -2.66
CA HIS A 163 -7.92 -7.53 -3.80
C HIS A 163 -6.94 -6.77 -4.72
N GLY A 164 -5.64 -6.98 -4.55
CA GLY A 164 -4.63 -6.28 -5.31
C GLY A 164 -4.64 -6.64 -6.78
N LEU A 165 -3.71 -6.02 -7.50
CA LEU A 165 -3.61 -6.18 -8.94
C LEU A 165 -3.38 -7.64 -9.34
N THR A 166 -4.01 -8.04 -10.44
CA THR A 166 -3.90 -9.39 -10.99
C THR A 166 -2.66 -9.57 -11.87
N ARG A 167 -2.08 -8.45 -12.33
CA ARG A 167 -0.87 -8.34 -13.16
C ARG A 167 -0.41 -6.89 -13.21
N THR A 168 0.75 -6.64 -13.79
CA THR A 168 1.17 -5.27 -14.13
C THR A 168 0.22 -4.64 -15.15
N PRO A 169 -0.30 -3.41 -14.92
CA PRO A 169 -1.13 -2.72 -15.88
C PRO A 169 -0.39 -2.48 -17.19
N ASP A 170 -0.98 -2.93 -18.31
CA ASP A 170 -0.49 -2.61 -19.65
C ASP A 170 -1.29 -1.41 -20.19
N PRO A 171 -0.64 -0.26 -20.49
CA PRO A 171 -1.33 0.91 -21.06
C PRO A 171 -2.07 0.63 -22.38
N LYS A 172 -1.77 -0.50 -23.06
CA LYS A 172 -2.42 -0.93 -24.30
C LYS A 172 -3.58 -1.89 -24.08
N ASP A 173 -3.79 -2.36 -22.85
CA ASP A 173 -4.83 -3.32 -22.52
C ASP A 173 -6.06 -2.60 -21.93
N PRO A 174 -7.25 -2.74 -22.54
CA PRO A 174 -8.46 -2.09 -22.08
C PRO A 174 -9.07 -2.75 -20.83
N LEU A 175 -8.62 -3.95 -20.42
CA LEU A 175 -9.11 -4.62 -19.22
C LEU A 175 -8.24 -4.23 -18.01
N PRO A 176 -8.82 -3.54 -17.00
CA PRO A 176 -8.07 -3.14 -15.84
C PRO A 176 -7.54 -4.38 -15.11
N ALA A 177 -6.24 -4.36 -14.76
CA ALA A 177 -5.59 -5.41 -13.96
C ALA A 177 -6.05 -5.40 -12.49
N LEU A 178 -7.22 -4.85 -12.19
CA LEU A 178 -7.74 -4.63 -10.84
C LEU A 178 -8.34 -5.92 -10.28
N GLY A 179 -8.04 -6.21 -9.01
CA GLY A 179 -8.59 -7.33 -8.28
C GLY A 179 -9.98 -7.03 -7.73
N ASP A 180 -11.03 -7.23 -8.53
CA ASP A 180 -12.39 -6.92 -8.05
C ASP A 180 -12.91 -7.93 -7.02
N GLN A 181 -12.71 -9.23 -7.27
CA GLN A 181 -13.13 -10.30 -6.37
C GLN A 181 -11.99 -10.69 -5.43
N LEU A 182 -12.29 -10.84 -4.15
CA LEU A 182 -11.35 -11.33 -3.13
C LEU A 182 -10.76 -12.67 -3.58
N ALA A 183 -9.45 -12.75 -3.64
CA ALA A 183 -8.74 -13.96 -3.98
C ALA A 183 -7.85 -14.42 -2.82
N HIS A 184 -7.49 -15.69 -2.86
CA HIS A 184 -6.46 -16.25 -2.00
C HIS A 184 -5.46 -17.09 -2.79
N ALA A 185 -4.27 -17.28 -2.23
CA ALA A 185 -3.29 -18.22 -2.75
C ALA A 185 -2.57 -18.94 -1.62
N GLN A 186 -2.25 -20.21 -1.86
CA GLN A 186 -1.40 -21.01 -0.97
C GLN A 186 0.07 -20.77 -1.30
N LEU A 187 0.83 -20.39 -0.28
CA LEU A 187 2.26 -20.13 -0.37
C LEU A 187 3.04 -21.07 0.55
N GLU A 188 4.29 -21.35 0.21
CA GLU A 188 5.21 -22.11 1.06
C GLU A 188 6.18 -21.14 1.74
N VAL A 189 6.31 -21.25 3.06
CA VAL A 189 7.26 -20.44 3.84
C VAL A 189 8.69 -20.87 3.53
N ILE A 190 9.59 -19.92 3.32
CA ILE A 190 11.01 -20.18 3.05
C ILE A 190 11.91 -19.53 4.11
N ASP A 191 13.17 -19.93 4.17
CA ASP A 191 14.14 -19.29 5.05
C ASP A 191 14.71 -17.99 4.44
N ASP A 192 15.32 -17.16 5.29
CA ASP A 192 15.89 -15.86 4.92
C ASP A 192 16.95 -16.00 3.81
N GLN A 193 17.71 -17.11 3.82
CA GLN A 193 18.74 -17.37 2.83
C GLN A 193 18.12 -17.53 1.43
N ALA A 194 17.13 -18.42 1.29
CA ALA A 194 16.40 -18.59 0.04
C ALA A 194 15.66 -17.30 -0.36
N CYS A 195 15.14 -16.56 0.62
CA CYS A 195 14.46 -15.30 0.39
C CYS A 195 15.38 -14.24 -0.23
N GLY A 196 16.51 -13.94 0.41
CA GLY A 196 17.46 -12.97 -0.13
C GLY A 196 18.08 -13.40 -1.46
N GLN A 197 18.23 -14.72 -1.70
CA GLN A 197 18.63 -15.22 -3.03
C GLN A 197 17.59 -14.88 -4.12
N SER A 198 16.29 -14.98 -3.79
CA SER A 198 15.19 -14.65 -4.71
C SER A 198 15.18 -13.17 -5.10
N PHE A 199 15.55 -12.28 -4.17
CA PHE A 199 15.63 -10.83 -4.40
C PHE A 199 17.01 -10.34 -4.90
N GLY A 200 18.02 -11.21 -4.90
CA GLY A 200 19.37 -10.92 -5.40
C GLY A 200 20.32 -10.32 -4.37
N SER A 201 19.91 -10.16 -3.10
CA SER A 201 20.77 -9.74 -1.99
C SER A 201 20.20 -10.21 -0.66
N GLN A 202 21.06 -10.51 0.32
CA GLN A 202 20.64 -10.76 1.70
C GLN A 202 20.35 -9.46 2.46
N ASP A 203 20.90 -8.33 2.01
CA ASP A 203 20.78 -7.04 2.70
C ASP A 203 19.37 -6.46 2.66
N VAL A 204 18.49 -6.99 1.80
CA VAL A 204 17.07 -6.60 1.69
C VAL A 204 16.17 -7.33 2.70
N ILE A 205 16.70 -8.30 3.44
CA ILE A 205 15.94 -9.12 4.39
C ILE A 205 16.32 -8.77 5.82
N ASP A 206 15.40 -8.14 6.53
CA ASP A 206 15.49 -7.99 7.98
C ASP A 206 14.88 -9.22 8.67
N GLY A 207 15.68 -10.29 8.80
CA GLY A 207 15.24 -11.56 9.38
C GLY A 207 14.49 -11.48 10.72
N PRO A 208 14.77 -10.53 11.64
CA PRO A 208 13.99 -10.37 12.86
C PRO A 208 12.54 -9.93 12.68
N SER A 209 12.19 -9.30 11.55
CA SER A 209 10.87 -8.71 11.31
C SER A 209 10.22 -9.14 10.00
N VAL A 210 10.91 -9.91 9.15
CA VAL A 210 10.43 -10.35 7.83
C VAL A 210 10.20 -11.87 7.83
N LEU A 211 9.05 -12.26 7.28
CA LEU A 211 8.70 -13.63 6.93
C LEU A 211 8.61 -13.72 5.41
N CYS A 212 9.24 -14.73 4.81
CA CYS A 212 9.20 -14.91 3.36
C CYS A 212 8.45 -16.16 2.95
N THR A 213 7.85 -16.11 1.76
CA THR A 213 7.22 -17.26 1.12
C THR A 213 7.60 -17.33 -0.36
N GLN A 214 7.30 -18.46 -0.99
CA GLN A 214 7.39 -18.65 -2.42
C GLN A 214 6.14 -19.37 -2.94
N ALA A 215 5.74 -19.06 -4.17
CA ALA A 215 4.77 -19.79 -4.96
C ALA A 215 4.87 -19.38 -6.42
N ALA A 216 4.04 -19.98 -7.28
CA ALA A 216 3.76 -19.40 -8.60
C ALA A 216 2.93 -18.12 -8.48
N ALA A 217 2.05 -18.05 -7.47
CA ALA A 217 1.29 -16.84 -7.16
C ALA A 217 2.17 -15.77 -6.49
N THR A 218 1.87 -14.51 -6.78
CA THR A 218 2.62 -13.36 -6.23
C THR A 218 1.68 -12.33 -5.67
N VAL A 219 2.11 -11.64 -4.62
CA VAL A 219 1.41 -10.44 -4.13
C VAL A 219 1.80 -9.24 -4.99
N CYS A 220 0.84 -8.34 -5.18
CA CYS A 220 0.97 -7.21 -6.09
C CYS A 220 0.49 -5.91 -5.43
N PRO A 221 0.69 -4.73 -6.07
CA PRO A 221 0.13 -3.48 -5.55
C PRO A 221 -1.36 -3.63 -5.24
N GLY A 222 -1.80 -3.12 -4.08
CA GLY A 222 -3.14 -3.32 -3.51
C GLY A 222 -3.24 -4.52 -2.54
N ASP A 223 -2.41 -5.57 -2.69
CA ASP A 223 -2.35 -6.63 -1.69
C ASP A 223 -1.60 -6.18 -0.42
N SER A 224 -0.75 -5.15 -0.53
CA SER A 224 0.00 -4.53 0.57
C SER A 224 -0.84 -4.34 1.83
N GLY A 225 -0.34 -4.76 2.98
CA GLY A 225 -1.09 -4.72 4.24
C GLY A 225 -2.10 -5.86 4.45
N GLY A 226 -2.40 -6.64 3.41
CA GLY A 226 -3.28 -7.80 3.48
C GLY A 226 -2.75 -8.93 4.39
N PRO A 227 -3.62 -9.84 4.85
CA PRO A 227 -3.23 -10.90 5.77
C PRO A 227 -2.58 -12.09 5.09
N LEU A 228 -1.52 -12.59 5.72
CA LEU A 228 -1.05 -13.97 5.59
C LEU A 228 -1.54 -14.77 6.79
N VAL A 229 -2.19 -15.90 6.52
CA VAL A 229 -2.96 -16.68 7.50
C VAL A 229 -2.43 -18.10 7.61
N GLN A 230 -2.33 -18.57 8.86
CA GLN A 230 -2.12 -19.99 9.17
C GLN A 230 -2.98 -20.37 10.37
N ASP A 231 -3.72 -21.48 10.28
CA ASP A 231 -4.56 -22.01 11.37
C ASP A 231 -5.51 -20.96 12.00
N GLY A 232 -6.08 -20.10 11.16
CA GLY A 232 -6.99 -19.03 11.59
C GLY A 232 -6.32 -17.93 12.41
N ARG A 233 -5.02 -17.68 12.20
CA ARG A 233 -4.26 -16.60 12.84
C ARG A 233 -3.48 -15.79 11.81
N LEU A 234 -3.30 -14.50 12.10
CA LEU A 234 -2.44 -13.62 11.32
C LEU A 234 -0.98 -13.96 11.61
N VAL A 235 -0.27 -14.50 10.62
CA VAL A 235 1.16 -14.84 10.70
C VAL A 235 2.05 -13.86 9.97
N GLY A 236 1.51 -13.10 9.02
CA GLY A 236 2.24 -12.05 8.32
C GLY A 236 1.32 -10.98 7.74
N VAL A 237 1.90 -9.84 7.40
CA VAL A 237 1.25 -8.72 6.73
C VAL A 237 2.00 -8.48 5.41
N VAL A 238 1.30 -8.45 4.28
CA VAL A 238 1.93 -8.24 2.95
C VAL A 238 2.74 -6.95 2.96
N SER A 239 4.01 -7.02 2.58
CA SER A 239 4.94 -5.88 2.66
C SER A 239 5.58 -5.56 1.31
N PHE A 240 6.27 -6.52 0.69
CA PHE A 240 6.98 -6.32 -0.58
C PHE A 240 7.08 -7.62 -1.39
N ALA A 241 7.36 -7.52 -2.68
CA ALA A 241 7.54 -8.65 -3.57
C ALA A 241 8.54 -8.35 -4.71
N GLY A 242 8.19 -8.73 -5.93
CA GLY A 242 9.08 -8.73 -7.09
C GLY A 242 9.69 -7.38 -7.44
N GLU A 243 9.02 -6.28 -7.07
CA GLU A 243 9.50 -4.92 -7.28
C GLU A 243 10.87 -4.68 -6.65
N VAL A 244 11.16 -5.33 -5.51
CA VAL A 244 12.48 -5.28 -4.86
C VAL A 244 13.56 -5.83 -5.77
N ALA A 245 13.24 -6.85 -6.57
CA ALA A 245 14.15 -7.47 -7.54
C ALA A 245 14.07 -6.86 -8.95
N GLY A 246 13.31 -5.77 -9.15
CA GLY A 246 13.05 -5.19 -10.46
C GLY A 246 12.11 -6.00 -11.35
N LYS A 247 11.32 -6.92 -10.77
CA LYS A 247 10.34 -7.74 -11.48
C LYS A 247 8.96 -7.08 -11.48
N GLN A 248 8.15 -7.45 -12.46
CA GLN A 248 6.76 -7.02 -12.59
C GLN A 248 5.81 -7.90 -11.77
N CYS A 249 4.64 -7.36 -11.42
CA CYS A 249 3.55 -8.14 -10.80
C CYS A 249 3.16 -9.33 -11.70
N GLY A 250 3.10 -10.53 -11.11
CA GLY A 250 2.86 -11.80 -11.81
C GLY A 250 4.13 -12.54 -12.27
N GLU A 251 5.32 -11.93 -12.18
CA GLU A 251 6.58 -12.64 -12.43
C GLU A 251 7.00 -13.46 -11.20
N PRO A 252 7.40 -14.75 -11.36
CA PRO A 252 7.79 -15.60 -10.25
C PRO A 252 8.90 -15.01 -9.37
N THR A 253 8.62 -14.86 -8.09
CA THR A 253 9.56 -14.33 -7.08
C THR A 253 9.10 -14.72 -5.68
N ALA A 254 9.98 -14.56 -4.68
CA ALA A 254 9.56 -14.66 -3.29
C ALA A 254 8.65 -13.47 -2.94
N ASN A 255 7.78 -13.67 -1.95
CA ASN A 255 6.94 -12.63 -1.37
C ASN A 255 7.40 -12.36 0.06
N GLY A 256 7.59 -11.09 0.41
CA GLY A 256 8.00 -10.60 1.73
C GLY A 256 6.82 -10.08 2.54
N PHE A 257 6.74 -10.53 3.79
CA PHE A 257 5.71 -10.15 4.74
C PHE A 257 6.38 -9.62 6.01
N ALA A 258 5.78 -8.64 6.66
CA ALA A 258 6.14 -8.34 8.03
C ALA A 258 5.68 -9.50 8.93
N ASP A 259 6.58 -10.10 9.71
CA ASP A 259 6.30 -11.22 10.60
C ASP A 259 5.39 -10.73 11.75
N ALA A 260 4.10 -11.05 11.65
CA ALA A 260 3.10 -10.61 12.60
C ALA A 260 3.32 -11.22 14.00
N ALA A 261 3.94 -12.39 14.08
CA ALA A 261 4.24 -13.02 15.36
C ALA A 261 5.45 -12.36 16.05
N ALA A 262 6.50 -12.03 15.29
CA ALA A 262 7.64 -11.27 15.81
C ALA A 262 7.22 -9.86 16.26
N LEU A 263 6.33 -9.22 15.48
CA LEU A 263 5.85 -7.85 15.71
C LEU A 263 4.57 -7.78 16.56
N ARG A 264 4.17 -8.92 17.17
CA ARG A 264 2.92 -9.07 17.91
C ARG A 264 2.76 -8.06 19.05
N SER A 265 3.85 -7.71 19.73
CA SER A 265 3.84 -6.77 20.85
C SER A 265 3.27 -5.40 20.44
N PHE A 266 3.66 -4.92 19.26
CA PHE A 266 3.13 -3.70 18.67
C PHE A 266 1.67 -3.88 18.23
N LEU A 267 1.37 -4.91 17.42
CA LEU A 267 0.03 -5.15 16.88
C LEU A 267 -1.05 -5.32 17.96
N THR A 268 -0.68 -5.90 19.11
CA THR A 268 -1.59 -6.17 20.22
C THR A 268 -1.51 -5.15 21.36
N GLN A 269 -0.76 -4.06 21.19
CA GLN A 269 -0.62 -3.02 22.20
C GLN A 269 -2.01 -2.43 22.54
N PRO A 270 -2.40 -2.36 23.84
CA PRO A 270 -3.74 -1.89 24.22
C PRO A 270 -4.04 -0.46 23.80
N ARG A 271 -3.04 0.42 23.85
CA ARG A 271 -3.14 1.85 23.52
C ARG A 271 -1.91 2.25 22.70
N PRO A 272 -1.91 1.98 21.38
CA PRO A 272 -0.82 2.45 20.53
C PRO A 272 -0.87 3.98 20.44
N PRO A 273 0.28 4.67 20.41
CA PRO A 273 0.30 6.10 20.16
C PRO A 273 -0.24 6.36 18.74
N LEU A 274 -1.12 7.35 18.57
CA LEU A 274 -1.67 7.67 17.26
C LEU A 274 -0.87 8.77 16.59
N ALA A 275 -0.66 8.64 15.28
CA ALA A 275 -0.21 9.73 14.42
C ALA A 275 -1.16 10.94 14.52
N PRO A 276 -0.70 12.15 14.17
CA PRO A 276 -1.57 13.32 14.15
C PRO A 276 -2.79 13.12 13.25
N MET A 277 -3.98 13.37 13.80
CA MET A 277 -5.22 13.37 13.04
C MET A 277 -5.77 14.78 12.95
N THR A 278 -6.35 15.11 11.80
CA THR A 278 -7.03 16.38 11.55
C THR A 278 -8.43 16.13 11.00
N ARG A 279 -9.27 17.17 11.01
CA ARG A 279 -10.57 17.19 10.30
C ARG A 279 -10.56 18.05 9.04
N ASN A 280 -9.57 18.92 8.92
CA ASN A 280 -9.48 19.91 7.85
C ASN A 280 -8.06 19.92 7.29
N GLU A 281 -7.93 20.39 6.06
CA GLU A 281 -6.65 20.66 5.42
C GLU A 281 -5.99 21.93 5.99
N PRO A 282 -4.65 22.07 5.87
CA PRO A 282 -4.00 23.35 6.06
C PRO A 282 -4.49 24.39 5.05
N THR A 283 -4.32 25.68 5.35
CA THR A 283 -4.77 26.76 4.46
C THR A 283 -3.66 27.78 4.19
N ILE A 284 -3.66 28.38 3.00
CA ILE A 284 -2.81 29.55 2.70
C ILE A 284 -3.62 30.83 2.87
N THR A 285 -3.05 31.79 3.61
CA THR A 285 -3.59 33.14 3.77
C THR A 285 -2.61 34.20 3.24
N GLY A 286 -3.14 35.36 2.84
CA GLY A 286 -2.38 36.44 2.20
C GLY A 286 -2.66 36.57 0.70
N THR A 287 -1.99 37.51 0.05
CA THR A 287 -2.18 37.80 -1.38
C THR A 287 -0.97 37.34 -2.18
N LYS A 288 -1.15 36.42 -3.13
CA LYS A 288 -0.10 35.94 -4.04
C LYS A 288 0.29 37.01 -5.06
N ALA A 289 1.06 38.00 -4.61
CA ALA A 289 1.63 39.04 -5.45
C ALA A 289 3.06 39.35 -5.00
N ALA A 290 3.92 39.68 -5.96
CA ALA A 290 5.33 39.95 -5.68
C ALA A 290 5.51 41.04 -4.60
N GLY A 291 6.37 40.76 -3.61
CA GLY A 291 6.61 41.65 -2.47
C GLY A 291 5.67 41.44 -1.27
N ASN A 292 4.60 40.66 -1.43
CA ASN A 292 3.75 40.24 -0.30
C ASN A 292 4.31 38.99 0.39
N THR A 293 3.72 38.65 1.54
CA THR A 293 4.00 37.41 2.27
C THR A 293 2.75 36.56 2.34
N LEU A 294 2.89 35.27 2.05
CA LEU A 294 1.89 34.24 2.28
C LEU A 294 2.15 33.56 3.62
N THR A 295 1.10 33.11 4.29
CA THR A 295 1.17 32.31 5.52
C THR A 295 0.48 30.98 5.31
N CYS A 296 1.12 29.89 5.73
CA CYS A 296 0.60 28.53 5.73
C CYS A 296 0.16 28.16 7.14
N ASP A 297 -1.14 28.12 7.33
CA ASP A 297 -1.78 27.82 8.60
C ASP A 297 -1.99 26.31 8.72
N ALA A 298 -1.33 25.70 9.70
CA ALA A 298 -1.51 24.28 10.01
C ALA A 298 -2.96 24.01 10.49
N PRO A 299 -3.49 22.81 10.25
CA PRO A 299 -4.88 22.53 10.59
C PRO A 299 -5.06 22.29 12.09
N LYS A 300 -6.32 22.16 12.50
CA LYS A 300 -6.68 21.81 13.86
C LYS A 300 -6.59 20.30 14.08
N TRP A 301 -5.67 19.90 14.93
CA TRP A 301 -5.48 18.50 15.33
C TRP A 301 -6.61 18.02 16.24
N THR A 302 -7.18 16.86 15.93
CA THR A 302 -8.28 16.24 16.68
C THR A 302 -7.80 15.12 17.59
N SER A 303 -6.72 14.44 17.23
CA SER A 303 -5.99 13.50 18.08
C SER A 303 -4.51 13.51 17.71
N GLY A 304 -3.66 12.92 18.55
CA GLY A 304 -2.22 12.87 18.28
C GLY A 304 -1.58 14.26 18.15
N LYS A 305 -1.78 15.16 19.12
CA LYS A 305 -1.21 16.52 19.06
C LYS A 305 0.29 16.44 18.72
N PRO A 306 0.75 17.03 17.60
CA PRO A 306 2.10 16.81 17.14
C PRO A 306 3.13 17.41 18.10
N ALA A 307 4.21 16.68 18.30
CA ALA A 307 5.38 17.17 19.02
C ALA A 307 6.24 18.10 18.14
N LYS A 308 6.15 17.92 16.82
CA LYS A 308 6.87 18.68 15.81
C LYS A 308 5.96 18.93 14.61
N VAL A 309 6.01 20.16 14.08
CA VAL A 309 5.35 20.56 12.84
C VAL A 309 6.39 21.27 11.98
N ASP A 310 6.63 20.74 10.78
CA ASP A 310 7.53 21.31 9.78
C ASP A 310 6.73 21.76 8.56
N TYR A 311 7.29 22.71 7.80
CA TYR A 311 6.64 23.30 6.63
C TYR A 311 7.56 23.16 5.41
N ALA A 312 6.95 23.03 4.24
CA ALA A 312 7.63 23.15 2.96
C ALA A 312 6.70 23.82 1.95
N TRP A 313 7.20 24.78 1.19
CA TRP A 313 6.45 25.38 0.09
C TRP A 313 6.82 24.73 -1.22
N TYR A 314 5.84 24.59 -2.10
CA TYR A 314 6.04 24.03 -3.42
C TYR A 314 5.49 24.96 -4.48
N SER A 315 6.13 24.93 -5.63
CA SER A 315 5.76 25.71 -6.78
C SER A 315 5.66 24.80 -7.99
N ASN A 316 4.62 24.99 -8.80
CA ASN A 316 4.46 24.18 -10.00
C ASN A 316 5.59 24.46 -11.01
N ARG A 317 5.89 23.46 -11.80
CA ARG A 317 6.74 23.49 -12.99
C ARG A 317 5.98 22.76 -14.08
N VAL A 318 6.23 23.15 -15.32
CA VAL A 318 5.62 22.53 -16.49
C VAL A 318 6.74 21.95 -17.33
N ASP A 319 6.67 20.65 -17.60
CA ASP A 319 7.58 20.00 -18.53
C ASP A 319 7.32 20.57 -19.94
N PRO A 320 8.32 21.24 -20.56
CA PRO A 320 8.13 21.87 -21.85
C PRO A 320 7.88 20.86 -22.99
N ALA A 321 8.20 19.58 -22.80
CA ALA A 321 8.05 18.56 -23.84
C ALA A 321 6.62 18.04 -23.99
N ASN A 322 5.88 17.92 -22.88
CA ASN A 322 4.56 17.28 -22.85
C ASN A 322 3.49 18.10 -22.10
N GLY A 323 3.86 19.23 -21.50
CA GLY A 323 2.95 20.08 -20.72
C GLY A 323 2.58 19.51 -19.35
N PHE A 324 3.25 18.46 -18.88
CA PHE A 324 2.99 17.84 -17.59
C PHE A 324 3.34 18.81 -16.46
N GLU A 325 2.39 19.03 -15.56
CA GLU A 325 2.55 19.92 -14.41
C GLU A 325 2.98 19.10 -13.19
N PHE A 326 4.08 19.52 -12.55
CA PHE A 326 4.63 18.88 -11.35
C PHE A 326 5.04 19.93 -10.33
N TYR A 327 5.12 19.58 -9.06
CA TYR A 327 5.44 20.51 -7.98
C TYR A 327 6.86 20.26 -7.47
N VAL A 328 7.65 21.33 -7.36
CA VAL A 328 9.01 21.27 -6.80
C VAL A 328 9.10 22.07 -5.51
N PRO A 329 9.88 21.62 -4.52
CA PRO A 329 10.14 22.41 -3.32
C PRO A 329 10.74 23.77 -3.67
N VAL A 330 10.26 24.82 -3.02
CA VAL A 330 10.89 26.13 -3.03
C VAL A 330 12.06 26.09 -2.05
N GLU A 331 13.28 26.17 -2.57
CA GLU A 331 14.50 26.00 -1.79
C GLU A 331 14.55 26.96 -0.58
N GLY A 332 14.81 26.40 0.60
CA GLY A 332 14.90 27.16 1.86
C GLY A 332 13.55 27.61 2.45
N ALA A 333 12.43 27.43 1.75
CA ALA A 333 11.10 27.80 2.24
C ALA A 333 10.53 26.76 3.22
N THR A 334 11.17 26.68 4.40
CA THR A 334 10.86 25.73 5.47
C THR A 334 10.07 26.34 6.63
N ASN A 335 9.70 27.63 6.50
CA ASN A 335 8.91 28.36 7.47
C ASN A 335 7.44 28.43 7.04
N PRO A 336 6.49 28.61 7.97
CA PRO A 336 5.08 28.83 7.63
C PRO A 336 4.86 30.12 6.83
N GLN A 337 5.84 31.02 6.74
CA GLN A 337 5.75 32.24 5.93
C GLN A 337 6.61 32.13 4.67
N LEU A 338 6.06 32.57 3.54
CA LEU A 338 6.75 32.64 2.26
C LEU A 338 6.68 34.06 1.70
N ALA A 339 7.84 34.70 1.52
CA ALA A 339 7.93 35.93 0.76
C ALA A 339 7.75 35.64 -0.74
N VAL A 340 6.78 36.29 -1.37
CA VAL A 340 6.44 36.04 -2.77
C VAL A 340 7.38 36.83 -3.67
N THR A 341 8.27 36.13 -4.37
CA THR A 341 9.12 36.71 -5.42
C THR A 341 8.30 36.93 -6.71
N PRO A 342 8.79 37.76 -7.66
CA PRO A 342 8.17 37.86 -8.98
C PRO A 342 8.00 36.52 -9.69
N ASP A 343 8.97 35.62 -9.53
CA ASP A 343 8.91 34.25 -10.08
C ASP A 343 7.79 33.43 -9.43
N LEU A 344 7.72 33.40 -8.10
CA LEU A 344 6.68 32.66 -7.38
C LEU A 344 5.27 33.21 -7.65
N ALA A 345 5.13 34.53 -7.88
CA ALA A 345 3.86 35.13 -8.23
C ALA A 345 3.31 34.65 -9.60
N ALA A 346 4.20 34.20 -10.50
CA ALA A 346 3.82 33.69 -11.82
C ALA A 346 3.45 32.19 -11.81
N HIS A 347 3.64 31.51 -10.68
CA HIS A 347 3.44 30.07 -10.55
C HIS A 347 2.28 29.76 -9.59
N LYS A 348 1.73 28.55 -9.72
CA LYS A 348 0.84 27.96 -8.72
C LYS A 348 1.66 27.56 -7.51
N LEU A 349 1.09 27.78 -6.32
CA LEU A 349 1.75 27.48 -5.06
C LEU A 349 0.85 26.63 -4.17
N ASN A 350 1.46 25.73 -3.43
CA ASN A 350 0.84 25.06 -2.29
C ASN A 350 1.88 24.91 -1.16
N CYS A 351 1.39 24.61 0.05
CA CYS A 351 2.21 24.38 1.22
C CYS A 351 1.97 22.96 1.73
N GLY A 352 3.05 22.27 2.09
CA GLY A 352 3.04 21.02 2.83
C GLY A 352 3.29 21.26 4.31
N VAL A 353 2.50 20.61 5.16
CA VAL A 353 2.63 20.59 6.62
C VAL A 353 2.95 19.15 7.04
N THR A 354 4.16 18.92 7.55
CA THR A 354 4.58 17.61 8.09
C THR A 354 4.43 17.63 9.60
N ALA A 355 3.67 16.70 10.17
CA ALA A 355 3.40 16.63 11.59
C ALA A 355 3.71 15.24 12.14
N SER A 356 4.39 15.17 13.29
CA SER A 356 4.86 13.91 13.86
C SER A 356 4.52 13.73 15.33
N THR A 357 4.26 12.47 15.70
CA THR A 357 4.18 11.97 17.08
C THR A 357 4.94 10.64 17.19
N ALA A 358 4.92 10.02 18.37
CA ALA A 358 5.39 8.63 18.52
C ALA A 358 4.54 7.60 17.75
N GLY A 359 3.35 7.97 17.27
CA GLY A 359 2.47 7.10 16.48
C GLY A 359 2.69 7.18 14.98
N GLY A 360 3.59 8.05 14.51
CA GLY A 360 3.89 8.22 13.08
C GLY A 360 3.88 9.68 12.64
N THR A 361 4.12 9.85 11.35
CA THR A 361 4.21 11.14 10.65
C THR A 361 3.14 11.21 9.57
N VAL A 362 2.50 12.37 9.45
CA VAL A 362 1.54 12.70 8.38
C VAL A 362 2.03 13.91 7.62
N VAL A 363 1.76 13.94 6.32
CA VAL A 363 2.03 15.10 5.46
C VAL A 363 0.71 15.55 4.86
N LEU A 364 0.37 16.83 5.08
CA LEU A 364 -0.86 17.45 4.63
C LEU A 364 -0.52 18.55 3.64
N TYR A 365 -1.30 18.69 2.58
CA TYR A 365 -1.09 19.76 1.60
C TYR A 365 -2.27 20.72 1.60
N THR A 366 -1.99 21.99 1.35
CA THR A 366 -3.03 23.00 1.13
C THR A 366 -3.60 22.86 -0.28
N ASP A 367 -4.79 23.43 -0.49
CA ASP A 367 -5.23 23.83 -1.81
C ASP A 367 -4.18 24.69 -2.55
N ILE A 368 -4.22 24.61 -3.87
CA ILE A 368 -3.33 25.34 -4.77
C ILE A 368 -3.90 26.75 -5.03
N ILE A 369 -3.04 27.78 -4.96
CA ILE A 369 -3.40 29.20 -5.20
C ILE A 369 -2.65 29.86 -6.35
#